data_AF-A0A256ZRN2-F1
#
_entry.id   AF-A0A256ZRN2-F1
#
_cell.length_a   1.000
_cell.length_b   1.000
_cell.length_c   1.000
_cell.angle_alpha   90.00
_cell.angle_beta   90.00
_cell.angle_gamma   90.00
#
_symmetry.space_group_name_H-M   'P 1'
#
loop_
_entity.id
_entity.type
_entity.pdbx_description
1 polymer ?
#
loop_
_entity_poly.entity_id
_entity_poly.type
_entity_poly.pdbx_seq_one_letter_code
_entity_poly.pdbx_strand_id
1 'polypeptide(L)'
;MSKPGKSLVAVMFLIMSLYTGCVVDAPTNQSTNSTNSSNISVTTTTAIPEYNETSTTSTTREPYFTSAKVCEESEYQFKKDVCLKQVAVLNKNPNTCKSINDPDIKTNCIVTLAGMLGNKKLCAGIKEDWYRDECYSKVAAESERMDICESIGKIVDRDRCYYRLALEMKQGYLCDVIRTRKLADECYFEIAKLIKNGNVCSKIKTVDIRKECADQLENYTL
;
A
#
# COMPACT_ATOMS: atom_id res chain seq x y z
N MET A 1 0.75 -49.05 25.64
CA MET A 1 1.17 -47.64 25.77
C MET A 1 1.18 -47.03 24.37
N SER A 2 0.19 -46.19 24.09
CA SER A 2 -0.17 -45.69 22.76
C SER A 2 0.50 -44.33 22.49
N LYS A 3 1.06 -44.14 21.29
CA LYS A 3 1.51 -42.83 20.77
C LYS A 3 0.36 -42.20 19.97
N PRO A 4 0.07 -40.89 20.15
CA PRO A 4 -0.61 -40.13 19.11
C PRO A 4 0.18 -38.86 18.77
N GLY A 5 0.68 -38.80 17.53
CA GLY A 5 1.41 -37.65 16.99
C GLY A 5 1.35 -37.60 15.48
N LYS A 6 0.19 -37.95 14.89
CA LYS A 6 -0.09 -37.89 13.45
C LYS A 6 -1.60 -37.66 13.25
N SER A 7 -2.10 -36.49 13.60
CA SER A 7 -3.51 -36.14 13.29
C SER A 7 -3.74 -34.65 13.01
N LEU A 8 -2.80 -33.76 13.33
CA LEU A 8 -2.99 -32.32 13.09
C LEU A 8 -2.63 -31.86 11.67
N VAL A 9 -1.76 -32.59 10.95
CA VAL A 9 -1.30 -32.19 9.61
C VAL A 9 -2.31 -32.55 8.51
N ALA A 10 -3.17 -33.55 8.73
CA ALA A 10 -4.18 -33.96 7.75
C ALA A 10 -5.43 -33.06 7.73
N VAL A 11 -5.72 -32.34 8.82
CA VAL A 11 -6.91 -31.47 8.91
C VAL A 11 -6.66 -30.11 8.23
N MET A 12 -5.41 -29.65 8.13
CA MET A 12 -5.07 -28.35 7.52
C MET A 12 -5.08 -28.37 5.98
N PHE A 13 -4.98 -29.55 5.35
CA PHE A 13 -5.03 -29.66 3.88
C PHE A 13 -6.46 -29.76 3.31
N LEU A 14 -7.47 -30.09 4.13
CA LEU A 14 -8.86 -30.20 3.69
C LEU A 14 -9.66 -28.88 3.74
N ILE A 15 -9.11 -27.83 4.35
CA ILE A 15 -9.75 -26.50 4.44
C ILE A 15 -9.32 -25.53 3.33
N MET A 16 -8.35 -25.91 2.48
CA MET A 16 -7.88 -25.09 1.35
C MET A 16 -8.56 -25.41 0.00
N SER A 17 -9.51 -26.35 -0.04
CA SER A 17 -10.18 -26.78 -1.27
C SER A 17 -11.64 -26.28 -1.43
N LEU A 18 -12.08 -25.29 -0.64
CA LEU A 18 -13.46 -24.76 -0.72
C LEU A 18 -13.57 -23.29 -1.16
N TYR A 19 -12.51 -22.69 -1.70
CA TYR A 19 -12.54 -21.33 -2.27
C TYR A 19 -12.31 -21.29 -3.80
N THR A 20 -12.86 -22.25 -4.55
CA THR A 20 -13.14 -22.04 -5.97
C THR A 20 -14.54 -21.45 -6.11
N GLY A 21 -14.65 -20.15 -5.85
CA GLY A 21 -15.84 -19.35 -6.12
C GLY A 21 -15.85 -18.86 -7.58
N CYS A 22 -17.03 -18.91 -8.17
CA CYS A 22 -17.33 -18.81 -9.60
C CYS A 22 -16.79 -17.57 -10.33
N VAL A 23 -16.24 -17.80 -11.51
CA VAL A 23 -16.08 -16.80 -12.59
C VAL A 23 -17.48 -16.46 -13.11
N VAL A 24 -17.85 -15.18 -13.08
CA VAL A 24 -19.04 -14.66 -13.76
C VAL A 24 -18.60 -14.09 -15.09
N ASP A 25 -19.04 -14.71 -16.18
CA ASP A 25 -18.82 -14.25 -17.54
C ASP A 25 -19.51 -12.91 -17.80
N ALA A 26 -18.78 -11.97 -18.41
CA ALA A 26 -19.32 -10.73 -18.93
C ALA A 26 -20.03 -10.98 -20.27
N PRO A 27 -21.24 -10.44 -20.51
CA PRO A 27 -21.87 -10.53 -21.81
C PRO A 27 -21.20 -9.58 -22.80
N THR A 28 -20.59 -10.16 -23.82
CA THR A 28 -20.22 -9.50 -25.07
C THR A 28 -21.47 -9.08 -25.82
N ASN A 29 -21.69 -7.77 -25.99
CA ASN A 29 -22.61 -7.25 -26.99
C ASN A 29 -21.82 -6.90 -28.26
N GLN A 30 -21.77 -7.85 -29.19
CA GLN A 30 -21.59 -7.53 -30.60
C GLN A 30 -22.95 -7.09 -31.15
N SER A 31 -23.08 -5.82 -31.55
CA SER A 31 -24.05 -5.45 -32.58
C SER A 31 -23.29 -5.14 -33.87
N THR A 32 -23.54 -6.01 -34.83
CA THR A 32 -23.17 -5.93 -36.23
C THR A 32 -23.87 -4.75 -36.90
N ASN A 33 -23.15 -3.95 -37.69
CA ASN A 33 -23.35 -3.88 -39.15
C ASN A 33 -22.51 -2.76 -39.77
N SER A 34 -21.66 -3.17 -40.70
CA SER A 34 -21.10 -2.33 -41.75
C SER A 34 -22.05 -2.34 -42.94
N THR A 35 -22.49 -1.17 -43.41
CA THR A 35 -22.80 -0.96 -44.83
C THR A 35 -22.49 0.48 -45.24
N ASN A 36 -21.99 0.57 -46.47
CA ASN A 36 -21.31 1.67 -47.12
C ASN A 36 -22.11 2.95 -47.39
N SER A 37 -21.34 4.03 -47.47
CA SER A 37 -21.42 5.24 -48.31
C SER A 37 -22.60 5.50 -49.25
N SER A 38 -22.94 6.80 -49.22
CA SER A 38 -23.13 7.76 -50.34
C SER A 38 -24.54 8.24 -50.72
N ASN A 39 -24.67 9.56 -50.54
CA ASN A 39 -25.42 10.60 -51.27
C ASN A 39 -26.95 10.51 -51.34
N ILE A 40 -27.62 11.50 -50.76
CA ILE A 40 -28.68 12.30 -51.40
C ILE A 40 -28.78 13.66 -50.70
N SER A 41 -28.67 14.72 -51.50
CA SER A 41 -28.90 16.12 -51.15
C SER A 41 -30.28 16.54 -51.68
N VAL A 42 -31.18 17.03 -50.82
CA VAL A 42 -32.32 17.88 -51.22
C VAL A 42 -32.63 18.92 -50.12
N THR A 43 -32.87 20.12 -50.64
CA THR A 43 -33.04 21.49 -50.11
C THR A 43 -34.29 21.75 -49.25
N THR A 44 -34.11 22.51 -48.15
CA THR A 44 -34.91 23.61 -47.51
C THR A 44 -36.45 23.48 -47.44
N THR A 45 -37.17 23.75 -46.33
CA THR A 45 -37.46 25.11 -45.80
C THR A 45 -38.24 25.07 -44.45
N THR A 46 -37.81 25.92 -43.51
CA THR A 46 -38.52 26.64 -42.40
C THR A 46 -39.46 25.93 -41.42
N ALA A 47 -39.11 25.95 -40.12
CA ALA A 47 -39.71 26.84 -39.11
C ALA A 47 -38.99 26.67 -37.75
N ILE A 48 -38.48 27.77 -37.21
CA ILE A 48 -37.82 27.86 -35.90
C ILE A 48 -38.90 28.13 -34.84
N PRO A 49 -38.90 27.42 -33.70
CA PRO A 49 -39.28 28.01 -32.42
C PRO A 49 -38.03 28.26 -31.58
N GLU A 50 -37.95 29.52 -31.18
CA GLU A 50 -37.05 30.14 -30.21
C GLU A 50 -36.92 29.31 -28.92
N TYR A 51 -35.70 28.88 -28.59
CA TYR A 51 -35.35 28.39 -27.25
C TYR A 51 -34.25 29.28 -26.69
N ASN A 52 -34.63 30.04 -25.66
CA ASN A 52 -33.78 30.96 -24.93
C ASN A 52 -32.64 30.24 -24.21
N GLU A 53 -31.44 30.80 -24.37
CA GLU A 53 -30.25 30.47 -23.60
C GLU A 53 -30.53 30.54 -22.10
N THR A 54 -30.41 29.42 -21.41
CA THR A 54 -30.20 29.44 -19.96
C THR A 54 -28.75 29.11 -19.70
N SER A 55 -27.97 30.15 -19.42
CA SER A 55 -26.62 30.06 -18.86
C SER A 55 -26.65 29.19 -17.60
N THR A 56 -26.23 27.93 -17.73
CA THR A 56 -25.91 27.09 -16.58
C THR A 56 -24.44 27.32 -16.22
N THR A 57 -24.21 28.18 -15.24
CA THR A 57 -22.93 28.28 -14.54
C THR A 57 -22.56 26.91 -13.97
N SER A 58 -21.48 26.31 -14.48
CA SER A 58 -20.97 25.03 -14.08
C SER A 58 -20.34 25.09 -12.69
N THR A 59 -21.16 24.95 -11.64
CA THR A 59 -20.67 24.63 -10.29
C THR A 59 -20.36 23.14 -10.26
N THR A 60 -19.07 22.78 -10.26
CA THR A 60 -18.60 21.42 -9.99
C THR A 60 -19.07 20.98 -8.60
N ARG A 61 -20.14 20.18 -8.53
CA ARG A 61 -20.57 19.54 -7.28
C ARG A 61 -19.53 18.48 -6.92
N GLU A 62 -18.77 18.70 -5.84
CA GLU A 62 -18.00 17.62 -5.23
C GLU A 62 -18.92 16.41 -4.98
N PRO A 63 -18.46 15.18 -5.21
CA PRO A 63 -19.25 13.99 -4.92
C PRO A 63 -19.65 14.00 -3.45
N TYR A 64 -20.96 13.93 -3.14
CA TYR A 64 -21.53 13.98 -1.79
C TYR A 64 -20.76 13.13 -0.76
N PHE A 65 -20.25 11.98 -1.18
CA PHE A 65 -19.52 11.00 -0.37
C PHE A 65 -18.11 11.46 0.08
N THR A 66 -17.57 12.54 -0.49
CA THR A 66 -16.27 13.12 -0.10
C THR A 66 -16.40 14.15 1.03
N SER A 67 -17.62 14.53 1.42
CA SER A 67 -17.81 15.49 2.50
C SER A 67 -17.77 14.80 3.86
N ALA A 68 -16.97 15.30 4.80
CA ALA A 68 -16.95 14.80 6.18
C ALA A 68 -18.32 14.94 6.89
N LYS A 69 -19.20 15.82 6.39
CA LYS A 69 -20.57 15.98 6.93
C LYS A 69 -21.39 14.70 6.82
N VAL A 70 -21.16 13.87 5.79
CA VAL A 70 -21.89 12.61 5.61
C VAL A 70 -21.67 11.65 6.80
N CYS A 71 -20.53 11.76 7.48
CA CYS A 71 -20.21 10.90 8.61
C CYS A 71 -21.03 11.23 9.87
N GLU A 72 -21.66 12.41 9.93
CA GLU A 72 -22.52 12.84 11.06
C GLU A 72 -23.87 12.11 11.09
N GLU A 73 -24.29 11.51 9.96
CA GLU A 73 -25.55 10.76 9.86
C GLU A 73 -25.46 9.38 10.54
N SER A 74 -24.27 8.96 10.98
CA SER A 74 -24.08 7.65 11.58
C SER A 74 -24.49 7.63 13.05
N GLU A 75 -25.36 6.68 13.40
CA GLU A 75 -25.82 6.45 14.78
C GLU A 75 -24.67 6.03 15.73
N TYR A 76 -23.66 5.31 15.21
CA TYR A 76 -22.61 4.72 16.04
C TYR A 76 -21.28 5.47 15.86
N GLN A 77 -20.68 5.87 16.99
CA GLN A 77 -19.41 6.60 16.98
C GLN A 77 -18.30 5.87 16.22
N PHE A 78 -18.21 4.54 16.37
CA PHE A 78 -17.25 3.72 15.62
C PHE A 78 -17.45 3.84 14.10
N LYS A 79 -18.70 3.79 13.62
CA LYS A 79 -19.00 3.93 12.18
C LYS A 79 -18.68 5.33 11.67
N LYS A 80 -18.94 6.36 12.48
CA LYS A 80 -18.53 7.74 12.20
C LYS A 80 -17.02 7.86 12.07
N ASP A 81 -16.25 7.28 12.99
CA ASP A 81 -14.79 7.31 12.97
C ASP A 81 -14.20 6.58 11.75
N VAL A 82 -14.74 5.42 11.39
CA VAL A 82 -14.37 4.70 10.16
C VAL A 82 -14.69 5.53 8.90
N CYS A 83 -15.86 6.16 8.85
CA CYS A 83 -16.25 7.05 7.76
C CYS A 83 -15.29 8.23 7.62
N LEU A 84 -14.97 8.91 8.72
CA LEU A 84 -14.05 10.05 8.74
C LEU A 84 -12.66 9.65 8.24
N LYS A 85 -12.15 8.47 8.62
CA LYS A 85 -10.91 7.94 8.07
C LYS A 85 -10.99 7.75 6.56
N GLN A 86 -12.07 7.17 6.03
CA GLN A 86 -12.24 6.95 4.59
C GLN A 86 -12.27 8.28 3.83
N VAL A 87 -13.04 9.26 4.32
CA VAL A 87 -13.09 10.61 3.75
C VAL A 87 -11.71 11.28 3.78
N ALA A 88 -10.96 11.14 4.89
CA ALA A 88 -9.61 11.67 5.01
C ALA A 88 -8.67 11.10 3.93
N VAL A 89 -8.74 9.78 3.72
CA VAL A 89 -7.94 9.05 2.73
C VAL A 89 -8.33 9.43 1.30
N LEU A 90 -9.62 9.43 0.97
CA LEU A 90 -10.14 9.79 -0.35
C LEU A 90 -9.73 11.20 -0.75
N ASN A 91 -9.83 12.15 0.18
CA ASN A 91 -9.51 13.56 -0.08
C ASN A 91 -8.04 13.88 0.15
N LYS A 92 -7.22 12.90 0.57
CA LYS A 92 -5.82 13.09 0.96
C LYS A 92 -5.64 14.24 1.96
N ASN A 93 -6.57 14.37 2.92
CA ASN A 93 -6.61 15.47 3.88
C ASN A 93 -6.39 14.96 5.32
N PRO A 94 -5.15 15.06 5.85
CA PRO A 94 -4.82 14.61 7.20
C PRO A 94 -5.56 15.36 8.31
N ASN A 95 -6.06 16.57 8.04
CA ASN A 95 -6.79 17.32 9.06
C ASN A 95 -8.11 16.65 9.43
N THR A 96 -8.73 15.90 8.52
CA THR A 96 -9.96 15.15 8.80
C THR A 96 -9.72 14.09 9.89
N CYS A 97 -8.52 13.51 10.00
CA CYS A 97 -8.20 12.55 11.06
C CYS A 97 -8.31 13.17 12.47
N LYS A 98 -8.23 14.50 12.61
CA LYS A 98 -8.33 15.17 13.92
C LYS A 98 -9.72 14.99 14.56
N SER A 99 -10.75 14.85 13.72
CA SER A 99 -12.15 14.69 14.13
C SER A 99 -12.53 13.25 14.52
N ILE A 100 -11.60 12.30 14.38
CA ILE A 100 -11.80 10.91 14.80
C ILE A 100 -11.64 10.82 16.31
N ASN A 101 -12.61 10.19 16.99
CA ASN A 101 -12.60 10.04 18.45
C ASN A 101 -11.83 8.81 18.90
N ASP A 102 -12.02 7.67 18.23
CA ASP A 102 -11.27 6.45 18.51
C ASP A 102 -9.76 6.65 18.26
N PRO A 103 -8.90 6.46 19.27
CA PRO A 103 -7.47 6.76 19.17
C PRO A 103 -6.74 5.83 18.18
N ASP A 104 -7.17 4.57 18.05
CA ASP A 104 -6.54 3.59 17.17
C ASP A 104 -6.90 3.89 15.72
N ILE A 105 -8.18 4.18 15.43
CA ILE A 105 -8.63 4.60 14.10
C ILE A 105 -7.96 5.92 13.71
N LYS A 106 -7.84 6.87 14.65
CA LYS A 106 -7.17 8.15 14.42
C LYS A 106 -5.71 7.97 14.07
N THR A 107 -4.99 7.18 14.86
CA THR A 107 -3.57 6.87 14.61
C THR A 107 -3.40 6.18 13.26
N ASN A 108 -4.24 5.20 12.96
CA ASN A 108 -4.22 4.51 11.68
C ASN A 108 -4.53 5.43 10.49
N CYS A 109 -5.45 6.39 10.65
CA CYS A 109 -5.74 7.44 9.67
C CYS A 109 -4.48 8.28 9.38
N ILE A 110 -3.79 8.74 10.42
CA ILE A 110 -2.56 9.53 10.32
C ILE A 110 -1.45 8.73 9.64
N VAL A 111 -1.20 7.49 10.08
CA VAL A 111 -0.17 6.59 9.51
C VAL A 111 -0.42 6.33 8.02
N THR A 112 -1.67 6.08 7.66
CA THR A 112 -2.07 5.82 6.26
C THR A 112 -1.76 7.03 5.38
N LEU A 113 -2.20 8.22 5.79
CA LEU A 113 -1.98 9.44 5.03
C LEU A 113 -0.51 9.88 5.04
N ALA A 114 0.23 9.65 6.12
CA ALA A 114 1.67 9.91 6.17
C ALA A 114 2.42 9.12 5.10
N GLY A 115 2.11 7.82 4.97
CA GLY A 115 2.67 6.96 3.91
C GLY A 115 2.27 7.44 2.53
N MET A 116 0.96 7.56 2.27
CA MET A 116 0.42 7.96 0.96
C MET A 116 0.93 9.32 0.46
N LEU A 117 1.20 10.25 1.38
CA LEU A 117 1.69 11.59 1.06
C LEU A 117 3.21 11.71 1.12
N GLY A 118 3.92 10.66 1.55
CA GLY A 118 5.36 10.74 1.80
C GLY A 118 5.71 11.83 2.84
N ASN A 119 4.83 12.12 3.81
CA ASN A 119 5.00 13.26 4.70
C ASN A 119 5.31 12.83 6.14
N LYS A 120 6.60 12.72 6.46
CA LYS A 120 7.07 12.31 7.80
C LYS A 120 6.62 13.24 8.93
N LYS A 121 6.30 14.51 8.64
CA LYS A 121 5.83 15.46 9.66
C LYS A 121 4.51 15.03 10.30
N LEU A 122 3.69 14.24 9.59
CA LEU A 122 2.43 13.72 10.14
C LEU A 122 2.66 12.72 11.27
N CYS A 123 3.78 11.99 11.26
CA CYS A 123 4.12 11.02 12.29
C CYS A 123 4.47 11.68 13.64
N ALA A 124 4.98 12.91 13.63
CA ALA A 124 5.41 13.62 14.85
C ALA A 124 4.28 13.85 15.87
N GLY A 125 3.02 13.83 15.42
CA GLY A 125 1.84 13.98 16.28
C GLY A 125 1.37 12.70 16.98
N ILE A 126 2.01 11.55 16.72
CA ILE A 126 1.65 10.26 17.33
C ILE A 126 2.37 10.12 18.68
N LYS A 127 1.57 9.93 19.76
CA LYS A 127 2.05 9.94 21.14
C LYS A 127 2.84 8.68 21.48
N GLU A 128 2.33 7.53 21.09
CA GLU A 128 2.91 6.23 21.38
C GLU A 128 4.12 5.98 20.45
N ASP A 129 5.30 5.79 21.06
CA ASP A 129 6.56 5.64 20.33
C ASP A 129 6.52 4.56 19.26
N TRP A 130 5.88 3.44 19.56
CA TRP A 130 5.83 2.30 18.64
C TRP A 130 5.01 2.63 17.38
N TYR A 131 3.84 3.28 17.52
CA TYR A 131 3.02 3.72 16.39
C TYR A 131 3.73 4.83 15.59
N ARG A 132 4.46 5.70 16.28
CA ARG A 132 5.23 6.77 15.64
C ARG A 132 6.38 6.21 14.81
N ASP A 133 7.11 5.24 15.35
CA ASP A 133 8.22 4.60 14.66
C ASP A 133 7.73 3.73 13.48
N GLU A 134 6.58 3.07 13.64
CA GLU A 134 5.88 2.40 12.54
C GLU A 134 5.47 3.39 11.44
N CYS A 135 4.93 4.56 11.82
CA CYS A 135 4.61 5.62 10.88
C CYS A 135 5.84 6.04 10.06
N TYR A 136 6.96 6.37 10.72
CA TYR A 136 8.20 6.73 10.02
C TYR A 136 8.68 5.62 9.09
N SER A 137 8.62 4.37 9.54
CA SER A 137 8.99 3.21 8.71
C SER A 137 8.11 3.10 7.46
N LYS A 138 6.79 3.32 7.61
CA LYS A 138 5.87 3.32 6.48
C LYS A 138 6.15 4.47 5.52
N VAL A 139 6.41 5.69 6.01
CA VAL A 139 6.77 6.81 5.13
C VAL A 139 8.09 6.52 4.41
N ALA A 140 9.07 5.93 5.08
CA ALA A 140 10.36 5.57 4.47
C ALA A 140 10.17 4.61 3.28
N ALA A 141 9.38 3.54 3.48
CA ALA A 141 9.03 2.56 2.46
C ALA A 141 8.27 3.20 1.27
N GLU A 142 7.13 3.84 1.54
CA GLU A 142 6.22 4.37 0.50
C GLU A 142 6.84 5.54 -0.29
N SER A 143 7.83 6.23 0.28
CA SER A 143 8.54 7.32 -0.40
C SER A 143 9.96 6.96 -0.83
N GLU A 144 10.41 5.72 -0.62
CA GLU A 144 11.77 5.25 -0.92
C GLU A 144 12.89 6.13 -0.35
N ARG A 145 12.67 6.69 0.85
CA ARG A 145 13.57 7.67 1.48
C ARG A 145 14.16 7.15 2.78
N MET A 146 15.46 6.80 2.73
CA MET A 146 16.18 6.25 3.87
C MET A 146 16.41 7.25 5.01
N ASP A 147 16.48 8.56 4.73
CA ASP A 147 16.70 9.61 5.74
C ASP A 147 15.57 9.63 6.78
N ILE A 148 14.41 9.08 6.45
CA ILE A 148 13.27 9.02 7.36
C ILE A 148 13.52 8.01 8.48
N CYS A 149 14.23 6.91 8.21
CA CYS A 149 14.57 5.92 9.23
C CYS A 149 15.40 6.55 10.37
N GLU A 150 16.16 7.62 10.12
CA GLU A 150 16.91 8.35 11.14
C GLU A 150 16.01 8.98 12.22
N SER A 151 14.73 9.20 11.91
CA SER A 151 13.74 9.75 12.86
C SER A 151 13.26 8.71 13.89
N ILE A 152 13.63 7.44 13.72
CA ILE A 152 13.29 6.35 14.63
C ILE A 152 14.34 6.27 15.74
N GLY A 153 13.88 6.42 16.99
CA GLY A 153 14.77 6.56 18.15
C GLY A 153 15.42 5.26 18.57
N LYS A 154 14.66 4.16 18.61
CA LYS A 154 15.18 2.85 19.02
C LYS A 154 16.02 2.25 17.91
N ILE A 155 17.26 1.88 18.24
CA ILE A 155 18.23 1.31 17.27
C ILE A 155 17.64 0.10 16.54
N VAL A 156 16.97 -0.79 17.27
CA VAL A 156 16.38 -2.02 16.69
C VAL A 156 15.29 -1.70 15.66
N ASP A 157 14.45 -0.70 15.95
CA ASP A 157 13.36 -0.31 15.05
C ASP A 157 13.88 0.47 13.84
N ARG A 158 14.88 1.33 14.05
CA ARG A 158 15.58 2.03 12.97
C ARG A 158 16.28 1.07 12.02
N ASP A 159 17.02 0.11 12.58
CA ASP A 159 17.71 -0.91 11.79
C ASP A 159 16.71 -1.77 11.00
N ARG A 160 15.54 -2.07 11.57
CA ARG A 160 14.44 -2.75 10.88
C ARG A 160 13.85 -1.91 9.74
N CYS A 161 13.79 -0.59 9.90
CA CYS A 161 13.39 0.34 8.84
C CYS A 161 14.33 0.25 7.65
N TYR A 162 15.64 0.37 7.88
CA TYR A 162 16.65 0.20 6.81
C TYR A 162 16.61 -1.18 6.16
N TYR A 163 16.44 -2.24 6.95
CA TYR A 163 16.29 -3.60 6.45
C TYR A 163 15.12 -3.73 5.47
N ARG A 164 13.92 -3.26 5.86
CA ARG A 164 12.73 -3.31 4.98
C ARG A 164 12.97 -2.54 3.69
N LEU A 165 13.51 -1.33 3.80
CA LEU A 165 13.80 -0.49 2.65
C LEU A 165 14.83 -1.14 1.72
N ALA A 166 15.85 -1.81 2.27
CA ALA A 166 16.82 -2.57 1.50
C ALA A 166 16.13 -3.63 0.64
N LEU A 167 15.22 -4.42 1.22
CA LEU A 167 14.52 -5.48 0.51
C LEU A 167 13.55 -4.96 -0.55
N GLU A 168 12.79 -3.90 -0.24
CA GLU A 168 11.82 -3.29 -1.15
C GLU A 168 12.53 -2.68 -2.36
N MET A 169 13.60 -1.92 -2.12
CA MET A 169 14.38 -1.27 -3.19
C MET A 169 15.39 -2.24 -3.85
N LYS A 170 15.65 -3.39 -3.22
CA LYS A 170 16.70 -4.37 -3.58
C LYS A 170 18.10 -3.73 -3.64
N GLN A 171 18.39 -2.84 -2.70
CA GLN A 171 19.63 -2.07 -2.66
C GLN A 171 20.49 -2.44 -1.45
N GLY A 172 21.63 -3.08 -1.71
CA GLY A 172 22.53 -3.56 -0.65
C GLY A 172 23.19 -2.47 0.20
N TYR A 173 23.35 -1.24 -0.32
CA TYR A 173 23.96 -0.14 0.44
C TYR A 173 23.13 0.27 1.67
N LEU A 174 21.83 -0.06 1.69
CA LEU A 174 20.97 0.17 2.85
C LEU A 174 21.29 -0.78 4.00
N CYS A 175 21.92 -1.92 3.73
CA CYS A 175 22.42 -2.83 4.76
C CYS A 175 23.68 -2.26 5.46
N ASP A 176 24.43 -1.35 4.84
CA ASP A 176 25.65 -0.75 5.43
C ASP A 176 25.37 0.11 6.66
N VAL A 177 24.17 0.72 6.73
CA VAL A 177 23.79 1.62 7.83
C VAL A 177 23.14 0.90 9.01
N ILE A 178 22.85 -0.41 8.88
CA ILE A 178 22.29 -1.23 9.95
C ILE A 178 23.35 -1.48 11.02
N ARG A 179 23.07 -1.06 12.26
CA ARG A 179 24.02 -1.19 13.37
C ARG A 179 24.02 -2.58 14.00
N THR A 180 22.88 -3.26 13.96
CA THR A 180 22.72 -4.61 14.49
C THR A 180 23.37 -5.60 13.54
N ARG A 181 24.60 -6.05 13.86
CA ARG A 181 25.41 -6.96 13.01
C ARG A 181 24.63 -8.14 12.44
N LYS A 182 23.86 -8.85 13.28
CA LYS A 182 23.06 -9.99 12.83
C LYS A 182 22.04 -9.60 11.75
N LEU A 183 21.37 -8.46 11.93
CA LEU A 183 20.39 -7.96 10.98
C LEU A 183 21.04 -7.42 9.70
N ALA A 184 22.24 -6.83 9.79
CA ALA A 184 23.02 -6.43 8.62
C ALA A 184 23.45 -7.64 7.77
N ASP A 185 23.93 -8.70 8.43
CA ASP A 185 24.30 -9.96 7.76
C ASP A 185 23.07 -10.62 7.09
N GLU A 186 21.93 -10.66 7.78
CA GLU A 186 20.64 -11.13 7.25
C GLU A 186 20.16 -10.28 6.06
N CYS A 187 20.28 -8.94 6.16
CA CYS A 187 19.99 -8.01 5.08
C CYS A 187 20.77 -8.35 3.82
N TYR A 188 22.10 -8.48 3.95
CA TYR A 188 22.95 -8.82 2.81
C TYR A 188 22.63 -10.17 2.19
N PHE A 189 22.32 -11.17 3.01
CA PHE A 189 21.93 -12.49 2.52
C PHE A 189 20.62 -12.42 1.73
N GLU A 190 19.58 -11.78 2.28
CA GLU A 190 18.31 -11.66 1.56
C GLU A 190 18.43 -10.83 0.27
N ILE A 191 19.25 -9.77 0.26
CA ILE A 191 19.57 -9.03 -0.97
C ILE A 191 20.24 -9.94 -1.99
N ALA A 192 21.26 -10.71 -1.59
CA ALA A 192 21.98 -11.63 -2.47
C ALA A 192 21.02 -12.61 -3.16
N LYS A 193 20.04 -13.14 -2.41
CA LYS A 193 18.99 -14.03 -2.92
C LYS A 193 18.02 -13.31 -3.85
N LEU A 194 17.53 -12.14 -3.46
CA LEU A 194 16.53 -11.36 -4.21
C LEU A 194 17.04 -10.93 -5.59
N ILE A 195 18.31 -10.55 -5.69
CA ILE A 195 18.92 -10.10 -6.95
C ILE A 195 19.73 -11.20 -7.65
N LYS A 196 19.80 -12.40 -7.06
CA LYS A 196 20.60 -13.54 -7.55
C LYS A 196 22.04 -13.16 -7.86
N ASN A 197 22.74 -12.59 -6.86
CA ASN A 197 24.13 -12.17 -6.98
C ASN A 197 24.93 -12.63 -5.76
N GLY A 198 25.69 -13.72 -5.93
CA GLY A 198 26.52 -14.29 -4.88
C GLY A 198 27.66 -13.38 -4.42
N ASN A 199 28.07 -12.38 -5.22
CA ASN A 199 29.12 -11.44 -4.85
C ASN A 199 28.73 -10.58 -3.63
N VAL A 200 27.43 -10.40 -3.39
CA VAL A 200 26.91 -9.70 -2.21
C VAL A 200 27.27 -10.43 -0.91
N CYS A 201 27.38 -11.77 -0.92
CA CYS A 201 27.74 -12.57 0.25
C CYS A 201 29.08 -12.13 0.87
N SER A 202 30.01 -11.58 0.07
CA SER A 202 31.29 -11.05 0.56
C SER A 202 31.15 -9.92 1.60
N LYS A 203 30.00 -9.24 1.64
CA LYS A 203 29.70 -8.18 2.61
C LYS A 203 29.31 -8.72 3.99
N ILE A 204 28.83 -9.96 4.07
CA ILE A 204 28.41 -10.62 5.30
C ILE A 204 29.62 -10.85 6.21
N LYS A 205 29.56 -10.37 7.45
CA LYS A 205 30.67 -10.45 8.41
C LYS A 205 30.73 -11.79 9.12
N THR A 206 29.59 -12.33 9.54
CA THR A 206 29.54 -13.66 10.18
C THR A 206 29.96 -14.74 9.19
N VAL A 207 31.02 -15.48 9.54
CA VAL A 207 31.65 -16.48 8.65
C VAL A 207 30.66 -17.55 8.22
N ASP A 208 29.90 -18.11 9.17
CA ASP A 208 28.95 -19.19 8.89
C ASP A 208 27.83 -18.74 7.95
N ILE A 209 27.24 -17.56 8.21
CA ILE A 209 26.20 -16.97 7.34
C ILE A 209 26.76 -16.65 5.96
N ARG A 210 28.00 -16.13 5.89
CA ARG A 210 28.65 -15.84 4.61
C ARG A 210 28.87 -17.10 3.79
N LYS A 211 29.35 -18.18 4.43
CA LYS A 211 29.55 -19.47 3.79
C LYS A 211 28.22 -20.03 3.29
N GLU A 212 27.20 -20.03 4.14
CA GLU A 212 25.85 -20.47 3.75
C GLU A 212 25.31 -19.68 2.55
N CYS A 213 25.47 -18.36 2.55
CA CYS A 213 25.09 -17.50 1.43
C CYS A 213 25.85 -17.87 0.15
N ALA A 214 27.17 -18.08 0.23
CA ALA A 214 28.00 -18.46 -0.91
C ALA A 214 27.62 -19.84 -1.46
N ASP A 215 27.40 -20.83 -0.59
CA ASP A 215 27.00 -22.18 -0.97
C ASP A 215 25.62 -22.17 -1.67
N GLN A 216 24.66 -21.39 -1.17
CA GLN A 216 23.33 -21.26 -1.80
C GLN A 216 23.35 -20.51 -3.15
N LEU A 217 24.36 -19.68 -3.39
CA LEU A 217 24.46 -18.81 -4.55
C LEU A 217 25.69 -19.09 -5.43
N GLU A 218 26.26 -20.29 -5.33
CA GLU A 218 27.48 -20.70 -6.05
C GLU A 218 27.36 -20.47 -7.57
N ASN A 219 26.21 -20.83 -8.15
CA ASN A 219 25.90 -20.65 -9.58
C ASN A 219 25.54 -19.20 -9.98
N TYR A 220 25.58 -18.26 -9.05
CA TYR A 220 25.22 -16.85 -9.23
C TYR A 220 26.40 -15.92 -8.91
N THR A 221 27.62 -16.45 -8.93
CA THR A 221 28.87 -15.68 -8.86
C THR A 221 29.39 -15.44 -10.29
N LEU A 222 30.06 -14.30 -10.49
CA LEU A 222 30.71 -13.95 -11.77
C LEU A 222 32.21 -14.29 -11.70
#